data_AF-A0A2H9SJF7-F1
#
_entry.id   AF-A0A2H9SJF7-F1
#
_cell.length_a   1.000
_cell.length_b   1.000
_cell.length_c   1.000
_cell.angle_alpha   90.00
_cell.angle_beta   90.00
_cell.angle_gamma   90.00
#
_symmetry.space_group_name_H-M   'P 1'
#
loop_
_entity.id
_entity.type
_entity.pdbx_description
1 polymer ?
#
loop_
_entity_poly.entity_id
_entity_poly.type
_entity_poly.pdbx_seq_one_letter_code
_entity_poly.pdbx_strand_id
1 'polypeptide(L)'
;MFRKPKKVFPPGTFLPTPQRIAAILQLCLAFVAICIYAGHPFMGALFHQKVQLSLFENVMGTLPELSTEHDRLQQQFNHAQFAQLPEAEKTAILAAYHQLQKAGNTSFLAKCQEALLLLAFKTPPFTKAWIFFSIVLTLLMLRKREGAAQVAWVLPLLALAFAFDSYKNFNPQAAPPEARLFPSEEVIVRDHLNEPLSPNILEQHQQLKKGWNRYLIVEWAKETPASQSAEHNIQVFKGAFAFNVARLKLQMQYPASTSSFLAGVSYNPLVVYLLYFWWNLFFAWFMNRNRLQPG
;
A
#
# COMPACT_ATOMS: atom_id res chain seq x y z
N MET A 1 -19.07 -22.01 -46.99
CA MET A 1 -18.58 -21.73 -45.62
C MET A 1 -17.47 -22.74 -45.30
N PHE A 2 -16.22 -22.41 -45.64
CA PHE A 2 -15.10 -23.36 -45.52
C PHE A 2 -14.67 -23.50 -44.06
N ARG A 3 -15.02 -24.63 -43.43
CA ARG A 3 -14.42 -25.03 -42.14
C ARG A 3 -12.94 -25.30 -42.40
N LYS A 4 -12.05 -24.45 -41.88
CA LYS A 4 -10.61 -24.69 -41.92
C LYS A 4 -10.32 -26.07 -41.29
N PRO A 5 -9.50 -26.92 -41.93
CA PRO A 5 -9.14 -28.21 -41.35
C PRO A 5 -8.47 -27.99 -39.99
N LYS A 6 -8.95 -28.70 -38.96
CA LYS A 6 -8.31 -28.70 -37.64
C LYS A 6 -6.89 -29.22 -37.83
N LYS A 7 -5.88 -28.38 -37.59
CA LYS A 7 -4.46 -28.79 -37.58
C LYS A 7 -4.31 -29.89 -36.53
N VAL A 8 -4.12 -31.13 -36.97
CA VAL A 8 -3.81 -32.27 -36.11
C VAL A 8 -2.31 -32.17 -35.82
N PHE A 9 -1.98 -31.79 -34.59
CA PHE A 9 -0.59 -31.75 -34.15
C PHE A 9 -0.16 -33.16 -33.71
N PRO A 10 1.08 -33.57 -33.94
CA PRO A 10 1.56 -34.87 -33.49
C PRO A 10 1.37 -35.06 -31.98
N PRO A 11 1.04 -36.27 -31.51
CA PRO A 11 1.00 -36.55 -30.08
C PRO A 11 2.35 -36.20 -29.45
N GLY A 12 2.33 -35.50 -28.32
CA GLY A 12 3.56 -35.03 -27.69
C GLY A 12 4.13 -33.71 -28.24
N THR A 13 3.46 -33.00 -29.16
CA THR A 13 3.90 -31.64 -29.55
C THR A 13 3.73 -30.64 -28.41
N PHE A 14 2.70 -30.81 -27.56
CA PHE A 14 2.37 -29.84 -26.52
C PHE A 14 2.40 -30.41 -25.11
N LEU A 15 2.69 -29.53 -24.14
CA LEU A 15 2.45 -29.84 -22.73
C LEU A 15 0.97 -30.23 -22.56
N PRO A 16 0.68 -31.19 -21.67
CA PRO A 16 -0.67 -31.47 -21.27
C PRO A 16 -1.42 -30.22 -20.83
N THR A 17 -2.70 -30.13 -21.20
CA THR A 17 -3.57 -28.99 -20.87
C THR A 17 -3.46 -28.49 -19.44
N PRO A 18 -3.49 -29.33 -18.38
CA PRO A 18 -3.40 -28.82 -17.02
C PRO A 18 -2.03 -28.18 -16.70
N GLN A 19 -0.93 -28.76 -17.18
CA GLN A 19 0.41 -28.18 -17.02
C GLN A 19 0.55 -26.87 -17.80
N ARG A 20 -0.07 -26.80 -18.99
CA ARG A 20 -0.13 -25.56 -19.76
C ARG A 20 -0.89 -24.46 -19.02
N ILE A 21 -2.01 -24.78 -18.39
CA ILE A 21 -2.78 -23.81 -17.59
C ILE A 21 -1.93 -23.31 -16.42
N ALA A 22 -1.28 -24.22 -15.66
CA ALA A 22 -0.40 -23.83 -14.57
C ALA A 22 0.76 -22.92 -15.03
N ALA A 23 1.38 -23.24 -16.17
CA ALA A 23 2.39 -22.41 -16.82
C ALA A 23 1.84 -21.01 -17.16
N ILE A 24 0.67 -20.93 -17.79
CA ILE A 24 0.03 -19.63 -18.11
C ILE A 24 -0.24 -18.83 -16.83
N LEU A 25 -0.74 -19.47 -15.77
CA LEU A 25 -0.98 -18.80 -14.48
C LEU A 25 0.31 -18.26 -13.86
N GLN A 26 1.40 -19.03 -13.88
CA GLN A 26 2.72 -18.56 -13.42
C GLN A 26 3.18 -17.33 -14.20
N LEU A 27 3.00 -17.35 -15.53
CA LEU A 27 3.35 -16.21 -16.38
C LEU A 27 2.50 -14.98 -16.04
N CYS A 28 1.18 -15.16 -15.86
CA CYS A 28 0.28 -14.10 -15.44
C CYS A 28 0.71 -13.50 -14.10
N LEU A 29 1.09 -14.30 -13.11
CA LEU A 29 1.58 -13.82 -11.81
C LEU A 29 2.88 -13.00 -11.95
N ALA A 30 3.82 -13.45 -12.79
CA ALA A 30 5.04 -12.70 -13.06
C ALA A 30 4.75 -11.35 -13.75
N PHE A 31 3.82 -11.33 -14.71
CA PHE A 31 3.40 -10.07 -15.35
C PHE A 31 2.64 -9.15 -14.40
N VAL A 32 1.78 -9.68 -13.53
CA VAL A 32 1.12 -8.89 -12.49
C VAL A 32 2.15 -8.24 -11.58
N ALA A 33 3.18 -8.99 -11.15
CA ALA A 33 4.27 -8.42 -10.37
C ALA A 33 4.99 -7.28 -11.12
N ILE A 34 5.33 -7.48 -12.40
CA ILE A 34 5.91 -6.41 -13.24
C ILE A 34 4.98 -5.19 -13.30
N CYS A 35 3.69 -5.39 -13.55
CA CYS A 35 2.71 -4.31 -13.62
C CYS A 35 2.58 -3.54 -12.30
N ILE A 36 2.64 -4.22 -11.16
CA ILE A 36 2.62 -3.56 -9.84
C ILE A 36 3.83 -2.64 -9.68
N TYR A 37 5.04 -3.14 -9.97
CA TYR A 37 6.25 -2.34 -9.85
C TYR A 37 6.33 -1.22 -10.90
N ALA A 38 5.98 -1.51 -12.16
CA ALA A 38 5.99 -0.54 -13.25
C ALA A 38 4.90 0.53 -13.11
N GLY A 39 3.74 0.17 -12.54
CA GLY A 39 2.61 1.06 -12.30
C GLY A 39 2.82 1.99 -11.11
N HIS A 40 3.78 1.70 -10.22
CA HIS A 40 4.01 2.46 -9.00
C HIS A 40 4.30 3.96 -9.25
N PRO A 41 5.21 4.37 -10.16
CA PRO A 41 5.45 5.79 -10.44
C PRO A 41 4.25 6.54 -11.02
N PHE A 42 3.22 5.82 -11.48
CA PHE A 42 1.99 6.39 -12.02
C PHE A 42 0.92 6.51 -10.94
N MET A 43 0.39 5.37 -10.49
CA MET A 43 -0.74 5.35 -9.56
C MET A 43 -0.28 5.44 -8.11
N GLY A 44 0.74 4.69 -7.73
CA GLY A 44 1.24 4.66 -6.35
C GLY A 44 1.75 6.04 -5.90
N ALA A 45 2.59 6.67 -6.72
CA ALA A 45 3.09 8.02 -6.47
C ALA A 45 1.96 9.07 -6.42
N LEU A 46 0.99 8.98 -7.33
CA LEU A 46 -0.15 9.90 -7.35
C LEU A 46 -1.03 9.75 -6.11
N PHE A 47 -1.37 8.52 -5.71
CA PHE A 47 -2.14 8.29 -4.49
C PHE A 47 -1.40 8.77 -3.25
N HIS A 48 -0.11 8.45 -3.13
CA HIS A 48 0.70 8.90 -2.01
C HIS A 48 0.74 10.42 -1.93
N GLN A 49 0.98 11.09 -3.06
CA GLN A 49 0.97 12.53 -3.14
C GLN A 49 -0.41 13.13 -2.78
N LYS A 50 -1.51 12.56 -3.28
CA LYS A 50 -2.87 13.03 -2.98
C LYS A 50 -3.19 12.90 -1.48
N VAL A 51 -2.80 11.79 -0.85
CA VAL A 51 -2.94 11.60 0.59
C VAL A 51 -2.17 12.66 1.37
N GLN A 52 -0.93 12.95 0.97
CA GLN A 52 -0.13 13.98 1.61
C GLN A 52 -0.70 15.39 1.39
N LEU A 53 -1.06 15.74 0.15
CA LEU A 53 -1.67 17.05 -0.18
C LEU A 53 -2.97 17.29 0.59
N SER A 54 -3.80 16.25 0.78
CA SER A 54 -5.05 16.36 1.52
C SER A 54 -4.84 16.83 2.96
N LEU A 55 -3.74 16.44 3.63
CA LEU A 55 -3.42 16.91 4.97
C LEU A 55 -3.06 18.41 4.97
N PHE A 56 -2.27 18.86 3.98
CA PHE A 56 -1.96 20.28 3.80
C PHE A 56 -3.23 21.10 3.51
N GLU A 57 -4.05 20.64 2.56
CA GLU A 57 -5.31 21.29 2.19
C GLU A 57 -6.30 21.33 3.35
N ASN A 58 -6.35 20.30 4.19
CA ASN A 58 -7.17 20.28 5.39
C ASN A 58 -6.72 21.37 6.37
N VAL A 59 -5.42 21.47 6.66
CA VAL A 59 -4.88 22.50 7.58
C VAL A 59 -5.03 23.91 7.02
N MET A 60 -4.81 24.12 5.72
CA MET A 60 -4.98 25.43 5.08
C MET A 60 -6.46 25.83 4.90
N GLY A 61 -7.38 24.89 5.06
CA GLY A 61 -8.80 25.11 4.78
C GLY A 61 -9.10 25.29 3.29
N THR A 62 -8.45 24.53 2.41
CA THR A 62 -8.56 24.65 0.94
C THR A 62 -9.03 23.37 0.26
N LEU A 63 -9.74 22.48 0.97
CA LEU A 63 -10.25 21.24 0.40
C LEU A 63 -11.26 21.52 -0.74
N PRO A 64 -11.11 20.88 -1.92
CA PRO A 64 -11.89 21.19 -3.11
C PRO A 64 -13.29 20.55 -3.15
N GLU A 65 -13.55 19.49 -2.37
CA GLU A 65 -14.82 18.76 -2.37
C GLU A 65 -15.43 18.75 -0.96
N LEU A 66 -16.63 19.33 -0.81
CA LEU A 66 -17.35 19.42 0.47
C LEU A 66 -18.71 18.77 0.32
N SER A 67 -18.91 17.65 1.00
CA SER A 67 -20.13 16.85 0.89
C SER A 67 -21.19 17.24 1.92
N THR A 68 -20.78 17.72 3.10
CA THR A 68 -21.68 18.05 4.20
C THR A 68 -21.52 19.49 4.70
N GLU A 69 -22.54 20.01 5.39
CA GLU A 69 -22.47 21.32 6.05
C GLU A 69 -21.39 21.35 7.16
N HIS A 70 -21.21 20.22 7.85
CA HIS A 70 -20.16 20.06 8.85
C HIS A 70 -18.75 20.23 8.26
N ASP A 71 -18.49 19.66 7.08
CA ASP A 71 -17.19 19.80 6.40
C ASP A 71 -16.91 21.26 6.05
N ARG A 72 -17.94 22.01 5.63
CA ARG A 72 -17.82 23.44 5.29
C ARG A 72 -17.45 24.28 6.51
N LEU A 73 -18.11 24.02 7.64
CA LEU A 73 -17.81 24.70 8.91
C LEU A 73 -16.38 24.39 9.37
N GLN A 74 -15.96 23.13 9.29
CA GLN A 74 -14.58 22.75 9.63
C GLN A 74 -13.56 23.44 8.72
N GLN A 75 -13.84 23.54 7.41
CA GLN A 75 -12.94 24.23 6.49
C GLN A 75 -12.82 25.73 6.80
N GLN A 76 -13.94 26.41 7.06
CA GLN A 76 -13.94 27.82 7.44
C GLN A 76 -13.16 28.04 8.74
N PHE A 77 -13.35 27.15 9.72
CA PHE A 77 -12.59 27.16 10.97
C PHE A 77 -11.09 26.98 10.71
N ASN A 78 -10.70 25.97 9.94
CA ASN A 78 -9.29 25.70 9.62
C ASN A 78 -8.65 26.85 8.87
N HIS A 79 -9.36 27.47 7.92
CA HIS A 79 -8.87 28.65 7.20
C HIS A 79 -8.59 29.83 8.15
N ALA A 80 -9.52 30.10 9.07
CA ALA A 80 -9.35 31.14 10.08
C ALA A 80 -8.19 30.84 11.06
N GLN A 81 -8.06 29.59 11.50
CA GLN A 81 -6.96 29.16 12.39
C GLN A 81 -5.61 29.18 11.68
N PHE A 82 -5.55 28.77 10.41
CA PHE A 82 -4.34 28.85 9.59
C PHE A 82 -3.85 30.30 9.48
N ALA A 83 -4.76 31.25 9.28
CA ALA A 83 -4.44 32.68 9.26
C ALA A 83 -3.90 33.21 10.60
N GLN A 84 -4.13 32.51 11.71
CA GLN A 84 -3.62 32.89 13.04
C GLN A 84 -2.29 32.22 13.39
N LEU A 85 -1.80 31.26 12.59
CA LEU A 85 -0.50 30.64 12.82
C LEU A 85 0.65 31.66 12.73
N PRO A 86 1.80 31.40 13.40
CA PRO A 86 3.00 32.19 13.22
C PRO A 86 3.43 32.23 11.74
N GLU A 87 3.87 33.39 11.25
CA GLU A 87 4.29 33.56 9.84
C GLU A 87 5.38 32.57 9.40
N ALA A 88 6.32 32.24 10.29
CA ALA A 88 7.34 31.23 10.04
C ALA A 88 6.74 29.83 9.77
N GLU A 89 5.67 29.46 10.47
CA GLU A 89 5.00 28.17 10.26
C GLU A 89 4.17 28.18 8.97
N LYS A 90 3.42 29.25 8.70
CA LYS A 90 2.65 29.41 7.47
C LYS A 90 3.53 29.31 6.23
N THR A 91 4.63 30.05 6.22
CA THR A 91 5.58 30.06 5.10
C THR A 91 6.22 28.70 4.89
N ALA A 92 6.59 28.00 5.96
CA ALA A 92 7.13 26.64 5.88
C ALA A 92 6.10 25.64 5.32
N ILE A 93 4.84 25.69 5.78
CA ILE A 93 3.75 24.83 5.30
C ILE A 93 3.47 25.11 3.82
N LEU A 94 3.36 26.37 3.40
CA LEU A 94 3.13 26.77 2.02
C LEU A 94 4.29 26.35 1.10
N ALA A 95 5.53 26.53 1.54
CA ALA A 95 6.70 26.11 0.78
C ALA A 95 6.71 24.59 0.56
N ALA A 96 6.45 23.81 1.62
CA ALA A 96 6.36 22.35 1.55
C ALA A 96 5.20 21.89 0.63
N TYR A 97 4.04 22.54 0.74
CA TYR A 97 2.89 22.30 -0.13
C TYR A 97 3.22 22.53 -1.61
N HIS A 98 3.82 23.67 -1.95
CA HIS A 98 4.22 23.97 -3.33
C HIS A 98 5.30 23.03 -3.85
N GLN A 99 6.24 22.61 -3.00
CA GLN A 99 7.23 21.60 -3.37
C GLN A 99 6.57 20.26 -3.69
N LEU A 100 5.60 19.83 -2.87
CA LEU A 100 4.86 18.59 -3.07
C LEU A 100 3.99 18.65 -4.34
N GLN A 101 3.34 19.78 -4.62
CA GLN A 101 2.59 19.97 -5.87
C GLN A 101 3.50 19.86 -7.10
N LYS A 102 4.68 20.52 -7.06
CA LYS A 102 5.66 20.45 -8.15
C LYS A 102 6.17 19.02 -8.38
N ALA A 103 6.41 18.26 -7.31
CA ALA A 103 6.85 16.87 -7.40
C ALA A 103 5.83 15.95 -8.11
N GLY A 104 4.53 16.26 -8.03
CA GLY A 104 3.48 15.51 -8.73
C GLY A 104 3.40 15.72 -10.23
N ASN A 105 3.82 16.89 -10.69
CA ASN A 105 3.73 17.31 -12.09
C ASN A 105 4.89 16.79 -12.95
N THR A 106 5.45 15.64 -12.58
CA THR A 106 6.48 14.96 -13.37
C THR A 106 5.91 14.49 -14.70
N SER A 107 6.71 14.65 -15.76
CA SER A 107 6.31 14.26 -17.11
C SER A 107 6.12 12.74 -17.22
N PHE A 108 5.26 12.31 -18.15
CA PHE A 108 5.05 10.88 -18.42
C PHE A 108 6.37 10.14 -18.70
N LEU A 109 7.29 10.77 -19.45
CA LEU A 109 8.59 10.20 -19.78
C LEU A 109 9.48 10.02 -18.54
N ALA A 110 9.47 10.98 -17.61
CA ALA A 110 10.18 10.86 -16.35
C ALA A 110 9.63 9.69 -15.51
N LYS A 111 8.30 9.50 -15.48
CA LYS A 111 7.66 8.35 -14.80
C LYS A 111 8.03 7.02 -15.44
N CYS A 112 8.10 6.94 -16.77
CA CYS A 112 8.59 5.76 -17.48
C CYS A 112 10.04 5.44 -17.13
N GLN A 113 10.92 6.45 -17.08
CA GLN A 113 12.31 6.28 -16.69
C GLN A 113 12.41 5.79 -15.24
N GLU A 114 11.61 6.36 -14.33
CA GLU A 114 11.58 5.91 -12.93
C GLU A 114 11.08 4.47 -12.81
N ALA A 115 10.07 4.07 -13.58
CA ALA A 115 9.56 2.70 -13.61
C ALA A 115 10.65 1.70 -14.04
N LEU A 116 11.42 2.05 -15.08
CA LEU A 116 12.55 1.24 -15.53
C LEU A 116 13.65 1.17 -14.47
N LEU A 117 14.00 2.29 -13.84
CA LEU A 117 14.99 2.32 -12.76
C LEU A 117 14.53 1.52 -11.54
N LEU A 118 13.24 1.54 -11.24
CA LEU A 118 12.65 0.81 -10.13
C LEU A 118 12.70 -0.71 -10.39
N LEU A 119 12.35 -1.14 -11.60
CA LEU A 119 12.47 -2.54 -12.02
C LEU A 119 13.93 -3.01 -12.08
N ALA A 120 14.85 -2.19 -12.61
CA ALA A 120 16.24 -2.56 -12.83
C ALA A 120 17.08 -2.53 -11.54
N PHE A 121 16.89 -1.51 -10.69
CA PHE A 121 17.77 -1.24 -9.55
C PHE A 121 17.06 -1.35 -8.20
N LYS A 122 15.88 -0.77 -8.03
CA LYS A 122 15.23 -0.67 -6.70
C LYS A 122 14.46 -1.93 -6.25
N THR A 123 14.07 -2.80 -7.17
CA THR A 123 13.36 -4.05 -6.82
C THR A 123 14.32 -4.99 -6.07
N PRO A 124 13.87 -5.71 -5.02
CA PRO A 124 14.72 -6.66 -4.31
C PRO A 124 15.31 -7.72 -5.26
N PRO A 125 16.58 -8.13 -5.06
CA PRO A 125 17.27 -9.03 -6.00
C PRO A 125 16.56 -10.38 -6.13
N PHE A 126 16.04 -10.94 -5.03
CA PHE A 126 15.30 -12.20 -5.07
C PHE A 126 13.96 -12.08 -5.80
N THR A 127 13.27 -10.94 -5.70
CA THR A 127 12.06 -10.68 -6.48
C THR A 127 12.37 -10.56 -7.97
N LYS A 128 13.45 -9.84 -8.35
CA LYS A 128 13.89 -9.76 -9.75
C LYS A 128 14.23 -11.14 -10.31
N ALA A 129 15.00 -11.92 -9.56
CA ALA A 129 15.34 -13.29 -9.94
C ALA A 129 14.08 -14.13 -10.12
N TRP A 130 13.14 -14.07 -9.18
CA TRP A 130 11.88 -14.80 -9.29
C TRP A 130 11.06 -14.41 -10.51
N ILE A 131 10.91 -13.11 -10.81
CA ILE A 131 10.21 -12.64 -12.02
C ILE A 131 10.90 -13.20 -13.27
N PHE A 132 12.23 -13.05 -13.35
CA PHE A 132 13.03 -13.51 -14.48
C PHE A 132 12.88 -15.02 -14.70
N PHE A 133 13.11 -15.84 -13.66
CA PHE A 133 12.99 -17.29 -13.75
C PHE A 133 11.54 -17.73 -14.01
N SER A 134 10.55 -17.05 -13.44
CA SER A 134 9.14 -17.35 -13.70
C SER A 134 8.77 -17.16 -15.17
N ILE A 135 9.30 -16.12 -15.84
CA ILE A 135 9.07 -15.90 -17.26
C ILE A 135 9.87 -16.91 -18.10
N VAL A 136 11.19 -16.99 -17.88
CA VAL A 136 12.09 -17.80 -18.70
C VAL A 136 11.73 -19.28 -18.61
N LEU A 137 11.57 -19.83 -17.40
CA LEU A 137 11.26 -21.24 -17.22
C LEU A 137 9.91 -21.59 -17.82
N THR A 138 8.90 -20.75 -17.62
CA THR A 138 7.58 -20.97 -18.20
C THR A 138 7.61 -20.97 -19.73
N LEU A 139 8.34 -20.04 -20.35
CA LEU A 139 8.50 -20.03 -21.81
C LEU A 139 9.26 -21.27 -22.31
N LEU A 140 10.32 -21.70 -21.61
CA LEU A 140 11.09 -22.90 -21.95
C LEU A 140 10.23 -24.18 -21.80
N MET A 141 9.42 -24.27 -20.75
CA MET A 141 8.47 -25.37 -20.54
C MET A 141 7.41 -25.41 -21.65
N LEU A 142 6.81 -24.26 -21.99
CA LEU A 142 5.83 -24.16 -23.08
C LEU A 142 6.44 -24.58 -24.43
N ARG A 143 7.75 -24.37 -24.63
CA ARG A 143 8.51 -24.83 -25.81
C ARG A 143 9.09 -26.23 -25.67
N LYS A 144 8.81 -26.96 -24.57
CA LYS A 144 9.31 -28.31 -24.28
C LYS A 144 10.82 -28.47 -24.33
N ARG A 145 11.56 -27.46 -23.86
CA ARG A 145 13.02 -27.64 -23.69
C ARG A 145 13.28 -28.64 -22.58
N GLU A 146 14.14 -29.61 -22.87
CA GLU A 146 14.59 -30.61 -21.90
C GLU A 146 15.20 -29.92 -20.67
N GLY A 147 15.00 -30.49 -19.48
CA GLY A 147 15.48 -29.93 -18.22
C GLY A 147 14.68 -28.73 -17.68
N ALA A 148 13.85 -28.05 -18.48
CA ALA A 148 13.09 -26.88 -18.01
C ALA A 148 12.16 -27.19 -16.83
N ALA A 149 11.56 -28.39 -16.82
CA ALA A 149 10.78 -28.90 -15.70
C ALA A 149 11.63 -29.02 -14.42
N GLN A 150 12.82 -29.62 -14.51
CA GLN A 150 13.70 -29.82 -13.36
C GLN A 150 14.18 -28.48 -12.77
N VAL A 151 14.48 -27.50 -13.63
CA VAL A 151 14.91 -26.16 -13.20
C VAL A 151 13.79 -25.39 -12.50
N ALA A 152 12.52 -25.80 -12.61
CA ALA A 152 11.40 -25.20 -11.86
C ALA A 152 11.62 -25.19 -10.35
N TRP A 153 12.39 -26.14 -9.82
CA TRP A 153 12.74 -26.23 -8.40
C TRP A 153 13.57 -25.05 -7.89
N VAL A 154 14.14 -24.23 -8.78
CA VAL A 154 14.78 -22.97 -8.40
C VAL A 154 13.75 -21.98 -7.83
N LEU A 155 12.50 -22.00 -8.29
CA LEU A 155 11.46 -21.06 -7.85
C LEU A 155 11.13 -21.15 -6.34
N PRO A 156 10.87 -22.33 -5.74
CA PRO A 156 10.65 -22.41 -4.30
C PRO A 156 11.91 -22.06 -3.49
N LEU A 157 13.12 -22.32 -4.00
CA LEU A 157 14.36 -21.88 -3.34
C LEU A 157 14.48 -20.35 -3.32
N LEU A 158 14.15 -19.69 -4.44
CA LEU A 158 14.09 -18.23 -4.50
C LEU A 158 13.01 -17.66 -3.57
N ALA A 159 11.87 -18.33 -3.45
CA ALA A 159 10.81 -17.92 -2.54
C ALA A 159 11.25 -18.00 -1.07
N LEU A 160 11.98 -19.06 -0.67
CA LEU A 160 12.57 -19.16 0.66
C LEU A 160 13.64 -18.10 0.90
N ALA A 161 14.53 -17.88 -0.07
CA ALA A 161 15.57 -16.86 0.04
C ALA A 161 14.96 -15.46 0.18
N PHE A 162 13.91 -15.16 -0.59
CA PHE A 162 13.13 -13.93 -0.46
C PHE A 162 12.47 -13.80 0.92
N ALA A 163 11.82 -14.85 1.43
CA ALA A 163 11.19 -14.83 2.74
C ALA A 163 12.22 -14.62 3.87
N PHE A 164 13.39 -15.26 3.77
CA PHE A 164 14.48 -15.10 4.73
C PHE A 164 15.09 -13.69 4.69
N ASP A 165 15.37 -13.17 3.49
CA ASP A 165 15.88 -11.81 3.31
C ASP A 165 14.87 -10.77 3.81
N SER A 166 13.60 -10.96 3.49
CA SER A 166 12.52 -10.10 3.97
C SER A 166 12.39 -10.14 5.49
N TYR A 167 12.51 -11.32 6.12
CA TYR A 167 12.48 -11.48 7.57
C TYR A 167 13.68 -10.80 8.25
N LYS A 168 14.89 -11.00 7.73
CA LYS A 168 16.12 -10.43 8.29
C LYS A 168 16.16 -8.90 8.16
N ASN A 169 15.67 -8.39 7.04
CA ASN A 169 15.62 -6.95 6.76
C ASN A 169 14.26 -6.33 7.15
N PHE A 170 13.38 -7.09 7.82
CA PHE A 170 12.11 -6.59 8.29
C PHE A 170 12.38 -5.58 9.41
N ASN A 171 12.15 -4.31 9.13
CA ASN A 171 12.18 -3.27 10.14
C ASN A 171 10.73 -2.99 10.60
N PRO A 172 10.28 -3.52 11.75
CA PRO A 172 8.95 -3.24 12.27
C PRO A 172 8.72 -1.76 12.60
N GLN A 173 9.77 -0.92 12.59
CA GLN A 173 9.68 0.52 12.83
C GLN A 173 9.32 1.36 11.58
N ALA A 174 8.97 0.74 10.45
CA ALA A 174 8.54 1.46 9.25
C ALA A 174 7.11 2.06 9.35
N ALA A 175 6.53 2.16 10.55
CA ALA A 175 5.35 2.98 10.75
C ALA A 175 5.69 4.44 10.41
N PRO A 176 4.81 5.17 9.71
CA PRO A 176 5.09 6.57 9.39
C PRO A 176 5.34 7.34 10.70
N PRO A 177 6.24 8.34 10.72
CA PRO A 177 6.61 9.06 11.95
C PRO A 177 5.41 9.60 12.74
N GLU A 178 4.36 9.99 12.03
CA GLU A 178 3.08 10.44 12.58
C GLU A 178 2.30 9.37 13.36
N ALA A 179 2.58 8.08 13.17
CA ALA A 179 1.93 6.99 13.90
C ALA A 179 2.12 7.11 15.41
N ARG A 180 3.22 7.74 15.86
CA ARG A 180 3.49 8.02 17.28
C ARG A 180 2.53 9.03 17.91
N LEU A 181 1.85 9.83 17.09
CA LEU A 181 0.84 10.79 17.56
C LEU A 181 -0.51 10.13 17.80
N PHE A 182 -0.77 8.96 17.21
CA PHE A 182 -2.04 8.27 17.39
C PHE A 182 -2.00 7.45 18.69
N PRO A 183 -3.02 7.59 19.56
CA PRO A 183 -3.16 6.73 20.72
C PRO A 183 -3.51 5.31 20.28
N SER A 184 -3.19 4.32 21.11
CA SER A 184 -3.69 2.96 20.88
C SER A 184 -5.20 2.90 21.14
N GLU A 185 -5.87 1.90 20.58
CA GLU A 185 -7.29 1.68 20.82
C GLU A 185 -7.58 1.48 22.32
N GLU A 186 -6.71 0.79 23.05
CA GLU A 186 -6.88 0.59 24.49
C GLU A 186 -6.86 1.91 25.26
N VAL A 187 -6.02 2.87 24.85
CA VAL A 187 -5.96 4.20 25.47
C VAL A 187 -7.26 4.97 25.21
N ILE A 188 -7.80 4.94 23.99
CA ILE A 188 -9.08 5.60 23.69
C ILE A 188 -10.22 5.02 24.55
N VAL A 189 -10.30 3.70 24.64
CA VAL A 189 -11.36 3.02 25.40
C VAL A 189 -11.25 3.31 26.89
N ARG A 190 -10.05 3.17 27.45
CA ARG A 190 -9.82 3.30 28.89
C ARG A 190 -9.94 4.75 29.37
N ASP A 191 -9.35 5.70 28.65
CA ASP A 191 -9.12 7.05 29.17
C ASP A 191 -10.13 8.09 28.63
N HIS A 192 -10.83 7.79 27.53
CA HIS A 192 -11.72 8.76 26.87
C HIS A 192 -13.16 8.27 26.64
N LEU A 193 -13.37 6.97 26.45
CA LEU A 193 -14.71 6.42 26.19
C LEU A 193 -15.50 6.21 27.49
N ASN A 194 -14.87 5.70 28.54
CA ASN A 194 -15.46 5.36 29.85
C ASN A 194 -16.62 4.35 29.80
N GLU A 195 -16.74 3.60 28.70
CA GLU A 195 -17.73 2.53 28.50
C GLU A 195 -17.07 1.37 27.74
N PRO A 196 -17.45 0.11 28.01
CA PRO A 196 -16.95 -1.03 27.25
C PRO A 196 -17.42 -0.95 25.79
N LEU A 197 -16.60 -1.50 24.90
CA LEU A 197 -16.97 -1.60 23.49
C LEU A 197 -18.15 -2.55 23.30
N SER A 198 -19.11 -2.13 22.48
CA SER A 198 -20.22 -2.96 22.06
C SER A 198 -19.72 -4.13 21.21
N PRO A 199 -20.34 -5.33 21.31
CA PRO A 199 -20.06 -6.43 20.40
C PRO A 199 -20.52 -6.14 18.96
N ASN A 200 -21.33 -5.11 18.73
CA ASN A 200 -21.77 -4.71 17.39
C ASN A 200 -20.75 -3.76 16.73
N ILE A 201 -20.26 -4.12 15.54
CA ILE A 201 -19.25 -3.36 14.78
C ILE A 201 -19.70 -1.92 14.47
N LEU A 202 -20.98 -1.69 14.16
CA LEU A 202 -21.47 -0.36 13.84
C LEU A 202 -21.51 0.54 15.08
N GLU A 203 -21.91 -0.01 16.21
CA GLU A 203 -21.90 0.70 17.50
C GLU A 203 -20.47 0.93 17.99
N GLN A 204 -19.59 -0.07 17.82
CA GLN A 204 -18.16 0.05 18.12
C GLN A 204 -17.53 1.20 17.33
N HIS A 205 -17.84 1.33 16.03
CA HIS A 205 -17.36 2.44 15.22
C HIS A 205 -17.81 3.81 15.77
N GLN A 206 -19.08 3.93 16.19
CA GLN A 206 -19.60 5.17 16.78
C GLN A 206 -18.96 5.48 18.13
N GLN A 207 -18.78 4.46 18.97
CA GLN A 207 -18.09 4.58 20.26
C GLN A 207 -16.64 5.03 20.08
N LEU A 208 -15.88 4.40 19.18
CA LEU A 208 -14.51 4.78 18.90
C LEU A 208 -14.42 6.19 18.31
N LYS A 209 -15.35 6.60 17.45
CA LYS A 209 -15.42 7.99 16.94
C LYS A 209 -15.67 8.99 18.06
N LYS A 210 -16.55 8.68 19.01
CA LYS A 210 -16.81 9.50 20.20
C LYS A 210 -15.58 9.58 21.12
N GLY A 211 -14.91 8.45 21.36
CA GLY A 211 -13.66 8.39 22.11
C GLY A 211 -12.55 9.20 21.45
N TRP A 212 -12.42 9.10 20.12
CA TRP A 212 -11.49 9.90 19.32
C TRP A 212 -11.74 11.40 19.44
N ASN A 213 -13.00 11.84 19.32
CA ASN A 213 -13.36 13.25 19.50
C ASN A 213 -12.99 13.76 20.89
N ARG A 214 -13.23 12.96 21.95
CA ARG A 214 -12.84 13.32 23.32
C ARG A 214 -11.33 13.39 23.49
N TYR A 215 -10.58 12.45 22.91
CA TYR A 215 -9.12 12.49 22.86
C TYR A 215 -8.64 13.80 22.20
N LEU A 216 -9.19 14.19 21.06
CA LEU A 216 -8.85 15.45 20.39
C LEU A 216 -9.12 16.67 21.28
N ILE A 217 -10.24 16.70 22.00
CA ILE A 217 -10.56 17.82 22.90
C ILE A 217 -9.59 17.88 24.09
N VAL A 218 -9.41 16.77 24.80
CA VAL A 218 -8.61 16.73 26.03
C VAL A 218 -7.12 16.86 25.73
N GLU A 219 -6.60 16.10 24.77
CA GLU A 219 -5.16 16.00 24.53
C GLU A 219 -4.64 17.06 23.56
N TRP A 220 -5.45 17.53 22.61
CA TRP A 220 -4.99 18.45 21.58
C TRP A 220 -5.55 19.85 21.71
N ALA A 221 -6.86 20.00 22.00
CA ALA A 221 -7.43 21.32 22.30
C ALA A 221 -7.08 21.80 23.72
N LYS A 222 -6.71 20.89 24.62
CA LYS A 222 -6.44 21.12 26.05
C LYS A 222 -7.64 21.74 26.78
N GLU A 223 -8.83 21.24 26.46
CA GLU A 223 -10.10 21.72 27.00
C GLU A 223 -10.89 20.60 27.69
N THR A 224 -11.88 20.98 28.48
CA THR A 224 -12.85 20.03 29.04
C THR A 224 -14.00 19.84 28.04
N PRO A 225 -14.44 18.59 27.75
CA PRO A 225 -15.49 18.35 26.79
C PRO A 225 -16.81 19.02 27.18
N ALA A 226 -17.29 19.95 26.34
CA ALA A 226 -18.57 20.61 26.52
C ALA A 226 -19.73 19.63 26.33
N SER A 227 -20.83 19.90 27.04
CA SER A 227 -22.07 19.12 26.95
C SER A 227 -22.97 19.54 25.79
N GLN A 228 -22.78 20.75 25.24
CA GLN A 228 -23.57 21.29 24.12
C GLN A 228 -22.97 20.91 22.77
N SER A 229 -23.80 20.55 21.78
CA SER A 229 -23.33 20.03 20.49
C SER A 229 -22.51 21.02 19.66
N ALA A 230 -22.89 22.30 19.65
CA ALA A 230 -22.20 23.32 18.86
C ALA A 230 -20.80 23.63 19.43
N GLU A 231 -20.72 23.88 20.73
CA GLU A 231 -19.46 24.13 21.42
C GLU A 231 -18.55 22.90 21.32
N HIS A 232 -19.09 21.70 21.60
CA HIS A 232 -18.36 20.44 21.45
C HIS A 232 -17.73 20.29 20.05
N ASN A 233 -18.47 20.60 18.99
CA ASN A 233 -17.94 20.54 17.62
C ASN A 233 -16.77 21.51 17.39
N ILE A 234 -16.85 22.73 17.93
CA ILE A 234 -15.76 23.71 17.84
C ILE A 234 -14.52 23.19 18.59
N GLN A 235 -14.69 22.58 19.76
CA GLN A 235 -13.59 21.98 20.51
C GLN A 235 -12.94 20.83 19.73
N VAL A 236 -13.75 19.98 19.08
CA VAL A 236 -13.26 18.92 18.19
C VAL A 236 -12.47 19.54 17.03
N PHE A 237 -12.97 20.60 16.39
CA PHE A 237 -12.26 21.27 15.30
C PHE A 237 -10.91 21.85 15.74
N LYS A 238 -10.87 22.49 16.90
CA LYS A 238 -9.63 23.02 17.49
C LYS A 238 -8.61 21.91 17.74
N GLY A 239 -9.04 20.80 18.36
CA GLY A 239 -8.19 19.64 18.61
C GLY A 239 -7.70 18.99 17.32
N ALA A 240 -8.59 18.80 16.34
CA ALA A 240 -8.26 18.24 15.03
C ALA A 240 -7.25 19.12 14.27
N PHE A 241 -7.42 20.44 14.30
CA PHE A 241 -6.49 21.38 13.68
C PHE A 241 -5.10 21.29 14.31
N ALA A 242 -5.01 21.35 15.65
CA ALA A 242 -3.74 21.23 16.37
C ALA A 242 -3.04 19.89 16.11
N PHE A 243 -3.81 18.79 16.11
CA PHE A 243 -3.32 17.46 15.75
C PHE A 243 -2.76 17.41 14.33
N ASN A 244 -3.48 17.93 13.35
CA ASN A 244 -3.06 17.91 11.96
C ASN A 244 -1.84 18.82 11.69
N VAL A 245 -1.73 19.96 12.38
CA VAL A 245 -0.53 20.79 12.34
C VAL A 245 0.68 20.03 12.90
N ALA A 246 0.53 19.31 14.01
CA ALA A 246 1.60 18.48 14.56
C ALA A 246 2.00 17.33 13.62
N ARG A 247 1.02 16.70 12.97
CA ARG A 247 1.27 15.69 11.92
C ARG A 247 2.06 16.27 10.76
N LEU A 248 1.68 17.44 10.25
CA LEU A 248 2.42 18.12 9.18
C LEU A 248 3.86 18.43 9.59
N LYS A 249 4.08 18.92 10.82
CA LYS A 249 5.43 19.18 11.34
C LYS A 249 6.30 17.93 11.33
N LEU A 250 5.78 16.78 11.77
CA LEU A 250 6.51 15.51 11.71
C LEU A 250 6.79 15.08 10.27
N GLN A 251 5.81 15.21 9.39
CA GLN A 251 5.97 14.84 7.98
C GLN A 251 7.01 15.71 7.26
N MET A 252 7.06 17.01 7.58
CA MET A 252 8.06 17.94 7.05
C MET A 252 9.47 17.66 7.60
N GLN A 253 9.59 17.24 8.87
CA GLN A 253 10.88 16.87 9.48
C GLN A 253 11.40 15.53 8.96
N TYR A 254 10.51 14.59 8.71
CA TYR A 254 10.81 13.24 8.25
C TYR A 254 10.04 12.95 6.96
N PRO A 255 10.39 13.60 5.85
CA PRO A 255 9.73 13.35 4.58
C PRO A 255 9.83 11.87 4.26
N ALA A 256 8.66 11.22 4.15
CA ALA A 256 8.61 9.79 3.87
C ALA A 256 9.41 9.50 2.60
N SER A 257 10.39 8.60 2.67
CA SER A 257 11.05 8.14 1.46
C SER A 257 10.02 7.40 0.62
N THR A 258 9.83 7.82 -0.63
CA THR A 258 8.92 7.21 -1.62
C THR A 258 9.23 5.74 -1.93
N SER A 259 10.26 5.16 -1.31
CA SER A 259 10.78 3.83 -1.59
C SER A 259 10.02 2.68 -0.92
N SER A 260 9.05 2.94 -0.04
CA SER A 260 8.50 1.92 0.85
C SER A 260 7.01 1.61 0.63
N PHE A 261 6.51 1.68 -0.61
CA PHE A 261 5.13 1.26 -0.92
C PHE A 261 4.81 -0.18 -0.47
N LEU A 262 5.79 -1.08 -0.54
CA LEU A 262 5.63 -2.46 -0.02
C LEU A 262 5.83 -2.57 1.50
N ALA A 263 6.40 -1.55 2.17
CA ALA A 263 6.55 -1.55 3.62
C ALA A 263 5.25 -1.16 4.34
N GLY A 264 4.35 -0.45 3.67
CA GLY A 264 3.04 -0.05 4.21
C GLY A 264 1.97 -1.13 4.18
N VAL A 265 2.27 -2.32 3.64
CA VAL A 265 1.34 -3.46 3.61
C VAL A 265 1.44 -4.17 4.96
N SER A 266 0.82 -3.59 5.99
CA SER A 266 0.65 -4.13 7.35
C SER A 266 -0.27 -5.35 7.41
N TYR A 267 -0.15 -6.27 6.46
CA TYR A 267 -0.82 -7.57 6.50
C TYR A 267 0.17 -8.59 7.03
N ASN A 268 -0.32 -9.52 7.85
CA ASN A 268 0.46 -10.57 8.49
C ASN A 268 1.41 -11.23 7.48
N PRO A 269 2.70 -10.81 7.43
CA PRO A 269 3.55 -11.03 6.25
C PRO A 269 3.84 -12.51 6.05
N LEU A 270 3.74 -13.28 7.14
CA LEU A 270 3.89 -14.71 7.18
C LEU A 270 2.88 -15.45 6.28
N VAL A 271 1.60 -15.07 6.28
CA VAL A 271 0.59 -15.76 5.45
C VAL A 271 0.88 -15.55 3.98
N VAL A 272 1.25 -14.32 3.59
CA VAL A 272 1.60 -13.99 2.20
C VAL A 272 2.86 -14.75 1.77
N TYR A 273 3.89 -14.80 2.62
CA TYR A 273 5.12 -15.57 2.34
C TYR A 273 4.86 -17.07 2.24
N LEU A 274 4.01 -17.63 3.10
CA LEU A 274 3.60 -19.03 3.02
C LEU A 274 2.88 -19.30 1.69
N LEU A 275 1.87 -18.51 1.33
CA LEU A 275 1.15 -18.68 0.06
C LEU A 275 2.10 -18.59 -1.14
N TYR A 276 3.03 -17.63 -1.11
CA TYR A 276 4.03 -17.47 -2.15
C TYR A 276 4.97 -18.69 -2.25
N PHE A 277 5.47 -19.20 -1.13
CA PHE A 277 6.30 -20.41 -1.11
C PHE A 277 5.52 -21.64 -1.61
N TRP A 278 4.33 -21.88 -1.07
CA TRP A 278 3.48 -23.01 -1.43
C TRP A 278 3.07 -23.01 -2.90
N TRP A 279 2.78 -21.85 -3.47
CA TRP A 279 2.50 -21.73 -4.89
C TRP A 279 3.70 -22.14 -5.75
N ASN A 280 4.90 -21.66 -5.43
CA ASN A 280 6.11 -22.01 -6.18
C ASN A 280 6.49 -23.50 -6.01
N LEU A 281 6.27 -24.06 -4.82
CA LEU A 281 6.45 -25.49 -4.56
C LEU A 281 5.44 -26.34 -5.35
N PHE A 282 4.16 -25.96 -5.32
CA PHE A 282 3.10 -26.59 -6.10
C PHE A 282 3.42 -26.56 -7.59
N PHE A 283 3.81 -25.41 -8.12
CA PHE A 283 4.17 -25.25 -9.53
C PHE A 283 5.33 -26.17 -9.92
N ALA A 284 6.43 -26.15 -9.16
CA ALA A 284 7.59 -26.99 -9.41
C ALA A 284 7.23 -28.49 -9.35
N TRP A 285 6.51 -28.92 -8.32
CA TRP A 285 6.04 -30.31 -8.20
C TRP A 285 5.13 -30.71 -9.36
N PHE A 286 4.15 -29.86 -9.70
CA PHE A 286 3.15 -30.16 -10.73
C PHE A 286 3.75 -30.26 -12.14
N MET A 287 4.77 -29.44 -12.43
CA MET A 287 5.51 -29.49 -13.69
C MET A 287 6.44 -30.70 -13.78
N ASN A 288 6.95 -31.21 -12.65
CA ASN A 288 7.81 -32.40 -12.59
C ASN A 288 7.06 -33.70 -12.33
N ARG A 289 5.75 -33.66 -12.05
CA ARG A 289 4.95 -34.86 -11.87
C ARG A 289 4.96 -35.63 -13.19
N ASN A 290 5.74 -36.71 -13.23
CA ASN A 290 5.73 -37.66 -14.33
C ASN A 290 4.28 -38.07 -14.58
N ARG A 291 3.78 -37.81 -15.78
CA ARG A 291 2.73 -38.67 -16.30
C ARG A 291 3.40 -40.00 -16.50
N LEU A 292 3.18 -40.93 -15.57
CA LEU A 292 3.11 -42.33 -15.89
C LEU A 292 2.17 -42.42 -17.10
N GLN A 293 2.72 -42.38 -18.30
CA GLN A 293 2.00 -42.84 -19.46
C GLN A 293 1.95 -44.36 -19.29
N PRO A 294 0.76 -44.98 -19.15
CA PRO A 294 0.67 -46.40 -19.45
C PRO A 294 1.12 -46.54 -20.91
N GLY A 295 2.12 -47.41 -21.12
CA GLY A 295 2.59 -47.80 -22.45
C GLY A 295 1.48 -48.40 -23.29
#